data_AF-A0A9D5IHE2-F1
#
_entry.id   AF-A0A9D5IHE2-F1
#
_cell.length_a   1.000
_cell.length_b   1.000
_cell.length_c   1.000
_cell.angle_alpha   90.00
_cell.angle_beta   90.00
_cell.angle_gamma   90.00
#
_symmetry.space_group_name_H-M   'P 1'
#
loop_
_entity.id
_entity.type
_entity.pdbx_description
1 polymer ?
#
loop_
_entity_poly.entity_id
_entity_poly.type
_entity_poly.pdbx_seq_one_letter_code
_entity_poly.pdbx_strand_id
1 'polypeptide(L)'
;MYPRSIRNGFTLIELLVVIAIIAILLGLLFPAVQKVREAAARTKCSNNLKQLALGLHSHHDAHGTLPAGYFIDAAGTPRMPWTVALLPFVEEGPRFAQFDPLGTFYAFLVTGSETNKPYQTVRLKLYECPSDPNSSDANQNINYFAVQGGNTVDGAVTSGGFPQRFNYTNGTMYKGSRIRLTDITDGTTNTFLVGETRYMALKGGCNGACAGIYWGSWASTYYTGGGQMPTTAAATRDPINSSTIDPNVNYTFEVQTRMFGSRHFGGCHFALADGSVRFVRESIDSAVYQSAGTRADGLPLGGVE
;
A
#
# COMPACT_ATOMS: atom_id res chain seq x y z
N MET A 1 -6.81 -17.72 -73.97
CA MET A 1 -7.64 -16.51 -73.75
C MET A 1 -7.88 -16.39 -72.26
N TYR A 2 -7.11 -15.57 -71.54
CA TYR A 2 -7.29 -15.37 -70.10
C TYR A 2 -8.30 -14.24 -69.87
N PRO A 3 -9.33 -14.41 -69.02
CA PRO A 3 -10.28 -13.36 -68.74
C PRO A 3 -9.57 -12.18 -68.06
N ARG A 4 -9.78 -10.97 -68.59
CA ARG A 4 -9.28 -9.72 -68.00
C ARG A 4 -9.92 -9.55 -66.62
N SER A 5 -9.10 -9.57 -65.57
CA SER A 5 -9.50 -9.18 -64.22
C SER A 5 -9.94 -7.71 -64.24
N ILE A 6 -11.23 -7.47 -64.05
CA ILE A 6 -11.79 -6.14 -63.82
C ILE A 6 -11.34 -5.73 -62.41
N ARG A 7 -10.35 -4.83 -62.33
CA ARG A 7 -9.96 -4.22 -61.06
C ARG A 7 -10.94 -3.09 -60.77
N ASN A 8 -11.82 -3.31 -59.81
CA ASN A 8 -12.67 -2.25 -59.27
C ASN A 8 -11.78 -1.25 -58.52
N GLY A 9 -11.72 -0.01 -59.01
CA GLY A 9 -10.98 1.07 -58.34
C GLY A 9 -11.80 1.62 -57.19
N PHE A 10 -11.15 1.85 -56.05
CA PHE A 10 -11.76 2.44 -54.86
C PHE A 10 -11.90 3.96 -55.06
N THR A 11 -13.08 4.53 -54.79
CA THR A 11 -13.27 5.99 -54.88
C THR A 11 -12.74 6.68 -53.63
N LEU A 12 -12.29 7.93 -53.78
CA LEU A 12 -11.81 8.74 -52.66
C LEU A 12 -12.88 8.93 -51.57
N ILE A 13 -14.15 8.97 -51.97
CA ILE A 13 -15.29 9.10 -51.06
C ILE A 13 -15.45 7.83 -50.23
N GLU A 14 -15.40 6.64 -50.83
CA GLU A 14 -15.48 5.36 -50.10
C GLU A 14 -14.37 5.24 -49.06
N LEU A 15 -13.15 5.68 -49.39
CA LEU A 15 -12.02 5.66 -48.45
C LEU A 15 -12.26 6.61 -47.29
N LEU A 16 -12.71 7.83 -47.57
CA LEU A 16 -12.96 8.85 -46.55
C LEU A 16 -14.07 8.42 -45.59
N VAL A 17 -15.15 7.81 -46.10
CA VAL A 17 -16.25 7.30 -45.26
C VAL A 17 -15.76 6.17 -44.34
N VAL A 18 -14.98 5.23 -44.85
CA VAL A 18 -14.43 4.13 -44.02
C VAL A 18 -13.53 4.66 -42.92
N ILE A 19 -12.64 5.59 -43.23
CA ILE A 19 -11.76 6.19 -42.22
C ILE A 19 -12.58 7.00 -41.20
N ALA A 20 -13.61 7.72 -41.63
CA ALA A 20 -14.51 8.46 -40.74
C ALA A 20 -15.25 7.52 -39.76
N ILE A 21 -15.76 6.39 -40.24
CA ILE A 21 -16.41 5.39 -39.40
C ILE A 21 -15.42 4.80 -38.40
N ILE A 22 -14.21 4.40 -38.84
CA ILE A 22 -13.17 3.87 -37.95
C ILE A 22 -12.78 4.90 -36.88
N ALA A 23 -12.62 6.17 -37.27
CA ALA A 23 -12.29 7.25 -36.34
C ALA A 23 -13.39 7.45 -35.27
N ILE A 24 -14.66 7.39 -35.67
CA ILE A 24 -15.80 7.46 -34.73
C ILE A 24 -15.79 6.25 -33.80
N LEU A 25 -15.62 5.03 -34.33
CA LEU A 25 -15.58 3.81 -33.53
C LEU A 25 -14.43 3.83 -32.51
N LEU A 26 -13.22 4.21 -32.94
CA LEU A 26 -12.06 4.34 -32.05
C LEU A 26 -12.26 5.46 -31.01
N GLY A 27 -12.85 6.58 -31.42
CA GLY A 27 -13.16 7.70 -30.52
C GLY A 27 -14.14 7.32 -29.41
N LEU A 28 -15.10 6.44 -29.69
CA LEU A 28 -16.05 5.94 -28.70
C LEU A 28 -15.48 4.78 -27.85
N LEU A 29 -14.62 3.93 -28.44
CA LEU A 29 -14.03 2.78 -27.76
C LEU A 29 -12.93 3.18 -26.77
N PHE A 30 -12.12 4.20 -27.07
CA PHE A 30 -10.97 4.54 -26.24
C PHE A 30 -11.36 4.92 -24.79
N PRO A 31 -12.32 5.82 -24.54
CA PRO A 31 -12.75 6.14 -23.17
C PRO A 31 -13.37 4.93 -22.45
N ALA A 32 -14.08 4.07 -23.19
CA ALA A 32 -14.70 2.88 -22.64
C ALA A 32 -13.65 1.86 -22.16
N VAL A 33 -12.61 1.61 -22.96
CA VAL A 33 -11.52 0.70 -22.59
C VAL A 33 -10.80 1.16 -21.33
N GLN A 34 -10.56 2.48 -21.17
CA GLN A 34 -9.92 3.00 -19.96
C GLN A 34 -10.79 2.81 -18.71
N LYS A 35 -12.10 3.06 -18.81
CA LYS A 35 -13.04 2.81 -17.72
C LYS A 35 -13.06 1.34 -17.29
N VAL A 36 -13.05 0.42 -18.27
CA VAL A 36 -13.00 -1.02 -18.00
C VAL A 36 -11.69 -1.43 -17.35
N ARG A 37 -10.55 -0.91 -17.82
CA ARG A 37 -9.23 -1.19 -17.23
C ARG A 37 -9.15 -0.74 -15.78
N GLU A 38 -9.64 0.46 -15.49
CA GLU A 38 -9.63 0.98 -14.13
C GLU A 38 -10.58 0.22 -13.21
N ALA A 39 -11.77 -0.17 -13.68
CA ALA A 39 -12.67 -1.03 -12.91
C ALA A 39 -12.04 -2.40 -12.59
N ALA A 40 -11.31 -2.99 -13.55
CA ALA A 40 -10.59 -4.24 -13.35
C ALA A 40 -9.42 -4.06 -12.35
N ALA A 41 -8.66 -2.96 -12.46
CA ALA A 41 -7.57 -2.65 -11.53
C ALA A 41 -8.10 -2.45 -10.10
N ARG A 42 -9.19 -1.71 -9.94
CA ARG A 42 -9.88 -1.51 -8.66
C ARG A 42 -10.33 -2.83 -8.03
N THR A 43 -10.94 -3.71 -8.84
CA THR A 43 -11.35 -5.05 -8.40
C THR A 43 -10.14 -5.88 -7.97
N LYS A 44 -9.03 -5.77 -8.69
CA LYS A 44 -7.79 -6.47 -8.36
C LYS A 44 -7.20 -5.98 -7.03
N CYS A 45 -7.16 -4.68 -6.77
CA CYS A 45 -6.63 -4.15 -5.51
C CYS A 45 -7.54 -4.53 -4.32
N SER A 46 -8.87 -4.53 -4.49
CA SER A 46 -9.80 -5.08 -3.50
C SER A 46 -9.57 -6.57 -3.21
N ASN A 47 -9.32 -7.38 -4.24
CA ASN A 47 -9.03 -8.80 -4.07
C ASN A 47 -7.66 -9.06 -3.41
N ASN A 48 -6.65 -8.27 -3.74
CA ASN A 48 -5.35 -8.34 -3.08
C ASN A 48 -5.50 -8.02 -1.59
N LEU A 49 -6.20 -6.95 -1.20
CA LEU A 49 -6.52 -6.67 0.21
C LEU A 49 -7.27 -7.80 0.90
N LYS A 50 -8.22 -8.45 0.20
CA LYS A 50 -8.92 -9.60 0.76
C LYS A 50 -7.96 -10.77 1.04
N GLN A 51 -7.03 -11.05 0.13
CA GLN A 51 -6.00 -12.06 0.34
C GLN A 51 -5.08 -11.71 1.51
N LEU A 52 -4.66 -10.45 1.63
CA LEU A 52 -3.86 -9.98 2.76
C LEU A 52 -4.59 -10.12 4.08
N ALA A 53 -5.87 -9.73 4.13
CA ALA A 53 -6.69 -9.87 5.33
C ALA A 53 -6.85 -11.33 5.75
N LEU A 54 -7.12 -12.25 4.81
CA LEU A 54 -7.19 -13.69 5.09
C LEU A 54 -5.84 -14.26 5.58
N GLY A 55 -4.73 -13.79 5.02
CA GLY A 55 -3.40 -14.13 5.51
C GLY A 55 -3.18 -13.64 6.95
N LEU A 56 -3.66 -12.43 7.28
CA LEU A 56 -3.55 -11.86 8.62
C LEU A 56 -4.37 -12.64 9.65
N HIS A 57 -5.57 -13.11 9.28
CA HIS A 57 -6.34 -14.03 10.10
C HIS A 57 -5.62 -15.37 10.30
N SER A 58 -5.05 -15.95 9.23
CA SER A 58 -4.26 -17.18 9.34
C SER A 58 -3.03 -17.01 10.25
N HIS A 59 -2.34 -15.87 10.17
CA HIS A 59 -1.26 -15.53 11.09
C HIS A 59 -1.77 -15.42 12.53
N HIS A 60 -2.90 -14.75 12.75
CA HIS A 60 -3.52 -14.65 14.06
C HIS A 60 -3.90 -16.02 14.62
N ASP A 61 -4.44 -16.93 13.81
CA ASP A 61 -4.81 -18.28 14.24
C ASP A 61 -3.58 -19.13 14.61
N ALA A 62 -2.46 -18.96 13.88
CA ALA A 62 -1.23 -19.67 14.14
C ALA A 62 -0.42 -19.11 15.33
N HIS A 63 -0.45 -17.79 15.56
CA HIS A 63 0.42 -17.10 16.53
C HIS A 63 -0.34 -16.48 17.72
N GLY A 64 -1.67 -16.49 17.70
CA GLY A 64 -2.54 -15.90 18.72
C GLY A 64 -2.62 -14.37 18.67
N THR A 65 -1.91 -13.70 17.75
CA THR A 65 -1.94 -12.25 17.56
C THR A 65 -1.75 -11.88 16.09
N LEU A 66 -2.29 -10.73 15.68
CA LEU A 66 -1.90 -10.07 14.44
C LEU A 66 -0.38 -9.81 14.44
N PRO A 67 0.28 -9.81 13.27
CA PRO A 67 1.69 -9.47 13.19
C PRO A 67 1.89 -8.01 13.63
N ALA A 68 3.04 -7.74 14.26
CA ALA A 68 3.44 -6.37 14.51
C ALA A 68 3.67 -5.66 13.17
N GLY A 69 3.34 -4.37 13.07
CA GLY A 69 3.68 -3.56 11.88
C GLY A 69 5.16 -3.72 11.50
N TYR A 70 6.02 -3.82 12.51
CA TYR A 70 7.29 -4.53 12.44
C TYR A 70 7.68 -5.07 13.81
N PHE A 71 8.37 -6.20 13.82
CA PHE A 71 8.91 -6.81 15.02
C PHE A 71 10.12 -6.03 15.53
N ILE A 72 10.37 -6.11 16.84
CA ILE A 72 11.53 -5.49 17.50
C ILE A 72 12.22 -6.53 18.39
N ASP A 73 13.53 -6.38 18.56
CA ASP A 73 14.27 -7.15 19.57
C ASP A 73 14.21 -6.51 20.97
N ALA A 74 14.92 -7.10 21.94
CA ALA A 74 14.98 -6.60 23.31
C ALA A 74 15.60 -5.20 23.44
N ALA A 75 16.46 -4.80 22.50
CA ALA A 75 17.03 -3.45 22.44
C ALA A 75 16.11 -2.47 21.69
N GLY A 76 14.96 -2.93 21.21
CA GLY A 76 14.02 -2.15 20.41
C GLY A 76 14.43 -1.99 18.94
N THR A 77 15.43 -2.73 18.46
CA THR A 77 15.92 -2.68 17.08
C THR A 77 14.86 -3.21 16.11
N PRO A 78 14.57 -2.53 14.98
CA PRO A 78 13.63 -3.04 13.99
C PRO A 78 14.12 -4.35 13.37
N ARG A 79 13.22 -5.33 13.32
CA ARG A 79 13.41 -6.63 12.68
C ARG A 79 12.41 -6.75 11.53
N MET A 80 11.88 -7.94 11.32
CA MET A 80 10.95 -8.27 10.25
C MET A 80 9.71 -7.35 10.21
N PRO A 81 9.29 -6.82 9.05
CA PRO A 81 8.00 -6.14 8.90
C PRO A 81 6.85 -7.15 8.79
N TRP A 82 5.60 -6.70 9.01
CA TRP A 82 4.41 -7.55 8.89
C TRP A 82 4.30 -8.23 7.52
N THR A 83 4.73 -7.56 6.47
CA THR A 83 4.70 -8.04 5.08
C THR A 83 5.56 -9.28 4.85
N VAL A 84 6.69 -9.41 5.54
CA VAL A 84 7.55 -10.60 5.46
C VAL A 84 6.99 -11.69 6.36
N ALA A 85 6.49 -11.33 7.54
CA ALA A 85 5.83 -12.26 8.46
C ALA A 85 4.57 -12.92 7.86
N LEU A 86 3.94 -12.24 6.90
CA LEU A 86 2.74 -12.71 6.23
C LEU A 86 3.01 -13.75 5.13
N LEU A 87 4.22 -13.80 4.57
CA LEU A 87 4.55 -14.65 3.39
C LEU A 87 4.13 -16.12 3.52
N PRO A 88 4.32 -16.81 4.67
CA PRO A 88 3.86 -18.19 4.84
C PRO A 88 2.34 -18.38 4.68
N PHE A 89 1.57 -17.31 4.91
CA PHE A 89 0.11 -17.31 4.91
C PHE A 89 -0.49 -16.80 3.59
N VAL A 90 0.34 -16.48 2.60
CA VAL A 90 -0.07 -15.98 1.27
C VAL A 90 0.63 -16.72 0.13
N GLU A 91 0.88 -18.02 0.33
CA GLU A 91 1.52 -18.92 -0.65
C GLU A 91 2.96 -18.55 -1.05
N GLU A 92 3.64 -17.73 -0.25
CA GLU A 92 5.03 -17.30 -0.47
C GLU A 92 6.01 -17.95 0.54
N GLY A 93 5.68 -19.15 1.04
CA GLY A 93 6.51 -19.92 1.98
C GLY A 93 7.97 -20.15 1.53
N PRO A 94 8.24 -20.54 0.26
CA PRO A 94 9.60 -20.67 -0.24
C PRO A 94 10.39 -19.34 -0.23
N ARG A 95 9.71 -18.20 -0.38
CA ARG A 95 10.33 -16.87 -0.28
C ARG A 95 10.63 -16.52 1.17
N PHE A 96 9.72 -16.84 2.09
CA PHE A 96 9.95 -16.65 3.53
C PHE A 96 11.22 -17.36 4.00
N ALA A 97 11.45 -18.59 3.54
CA ALA A 97 12.64 -19.38 3.90
C ALA A 97 13.99 -18.76 3.48
N GLN A 98 13.98 -17.75 2.60
CA GLN A 98 15.18 -17.03 2.18
C GLN A 98 15.57 -15.92 3.16
N PHE A 99 14.62 -15.41 3.95
CA PHE A 99 14.87 -14.34 4.90
C PHE A 99 15.44 -14.88 6.21
N ASP A 100 16.40 -14.16 6.78
CA ASP A 100 16.81 -14.31 8.17
C ASP A 100 15.85 -13.48 9.06
N PRO A 101 14.98 -14.11 9.86
CA PRO A 101 14.01 -13.40 10.70
C PRO A 101 14.67 -12.63 11.86
N LEU A 102 15.89 -13.04 12.26
CA LEU A 102 16.68 -12.32 13.27
C LEU A 102 17.53 -11.23 12.64
N GLY A 103 17.69 -11.22 11.32
CA GLY A 103 18.36 -10.16 10.57
C GLY A 103 17.62 -8.82 10.67
N THR A 104 18.29 -7.76 10.22
CA THR A 104 17.64 -6.46 10.08
C THR A 104 17.04 -6.33 8.68
N PHE A 105 16.09 -5.41 8.55
CA PHE A 105 15.36 -5.15 7.31
C PHE A 105 15.47 -3.69 6.92
N TYR A 106 16.64 -3.09 7.11
CA TYR A 106 16.80 -1.65 6.87
C TYR A 106 16.61 -1.26 5.41
N ALA A 107 16.23 0.00 5.21
CA ALA A 107 16.17 0.63 3.90
C ALA A 107 17.54 0.57 3.18
N PHE A 108 17.53 0.58 1.84
CA PHE A 108 18.62 0.02 1.03
C PHE A 108 20.00 0.67 1.19
N LEU A 109 20.07 1.95 1.52
CA LEU A 109 21.35 2.64 1.71
C LEU A 109 21.85 2.59 3.16
N VAL A 110 21.09 1.99 4.08
CA VAL A 110 21.48 1.79 5.49
C VAL A 110 22.39 0.57 5.55
N THR A 111 23.57 0.73 6.15
CA THR A 111 24.46 -0.40 6.48
C THR A 111 23.86 -1.23 7.61
N GLY A 112 24.01 -2.55 7.56
CA GLY A 112 23.61 -3.47 8.63
C GLY A 112 22.47 -4.42 8.27
N SER A 113 21.94 -4.38 7.04
CA SER A 113 20.90 -5.27 6.52
C SER A 113 21.36 -6.15 5.35
N GLU A 114 22.66 -6.40 5.24
CA GLU A 114 23.29 -7.07 4.11
C GLU A 114 22.72 -8.48 3.86
N THR A 115 22.38 -9.22 4.92
CA THR A 115 21.81 -10.57 4.84
C THR A 115 20.47 -10.62 4.09
N ASN A 116 19.55 -9.70 4.41
CA ASN A 116 18.18 -9.72 3.87
C ASN A 116 18.02 -8.84 2.62
N LYS A 117 18.97 -7.93 2.35
CA LYS A 117 18.90 -6.96 1.24
C LYS A 117 18.68 -7.59 -0.15
N PRO A 118 19.29 -8.74 -0.52
CA PRO A 118 19.05 -9.37 -1.83
C PRO A 118 17.61 -9.82 -2.04
N TYR A 119 16.89 -10.18 -0.97
CA TYR A 119 15.52 -10.68 -1.06
C TYR A 119 14.48 -9.54 -1.02
N GLN A 120 14.84 -8.42 -0.40
CA GLN A 120 14.05 -7.19 -0.41
C GLN A 120 13.88 -6.58 -1.82
N THR A 121 14.78 -6.89 -2.78
CA THR A 121 14.68 -6.42 -4.17
C THR A 121 13.80 -7.31 -5.05
N VAL A 122 13.30 -8.44 -4.54
CA VAL A 122 12.44 -9.33 -5.31
C VAL A 122 11.01 -8.84 -5.24
N ARG A 123 10.47 -8.45 -6.41
CA ARG A 123 9.12 -7.94 -6.57
C ARG A 123 8.06 -8.94 -6.08
N LEU A 124 7.00 -8.43 -5.45
CA LEU A 124 5.86 -9.24 -5.03
C LEU A 124 4.54 -8.60 -5.47
N LYS A 125 3.97 -9.12 -6.58
CA LYS A 125 2.77 -8.55 -7.22
C LYS A 125 1.54 -8.51 -6.31
N LEU A 126 1.48 -9.36 -5.28
CA LEU A 126 0.43 -9.33 -4.27
C LEU A 126 0.38 -7.98 -3.54
N TYR A 127 1.54 -7.36 -3.30
CA TYR A 127 1.65 -6.09 -2.60
C TYR A 127 1.49 -4.86 -3.50
N GLU A 128 1.23 -5.03 -4.78
CA GLU A 128 1.13 -3.93 -5.73
C GLU A 128 -0.31 -3.70 -6.17
N CYS A 129 -0.66 -2.45 -6.41
CA CYS A 129 -1.91 -2.08 -7.06
C CYS A 129 -1.63 -1.82 -8.55
N PRO A 130 -2.36 -2.45 -9.50
CA PRO A 130 -2.11 -2.25 -10.93
C PRO A 130 -2.35 -0.82 -11.43
N SER A 131 -3.07 0.02 -10.67
CA SER A 131 -3.26 1.43 -10.99
C SER A 131 -2.08 2.32 -10.57
N ASP A 132 -1.11 1.82 -9.79
CA ASP A 132 0.09 2.59 -9.45
C ASP A 132 1.15 2.50 -10.56
N PRO A 133 1.48 3.60 -11.26
CA PRO A 133 2.52 3.60 -12.30
C PRO A 133 3.91 3.26 -11.76
N ASN A 134 4.10 3.31 -10.44
CA ASN A 134 5.38 3.04 -9.81
C ASN A 134 5.64 1.55 -9.53
N SER A 135 4.64 0.68 -9.71
CA SER A 135 4.77 -0.77 -9.50
C SER A 135 5.48 -1.45 -10.67
N SER A 136 6.81 -1.53 -10.58
CA SER A 136 7.70 -2.00 -11.65
C SER A 136 8.89 -2.77 -11.09
N ASP A 137 9.64 -3.46 -11.96
CA ASP A 137 10.84 -4.21 -11.52
C ASP A 137 11.96 -3.29 -10.99
N ALA A 138 11.88 -1.98 -11.28
CA ALA A 138 12.78 -0.96 -10.77
C ALA A 138 12.45 -0.49 -9.35
N ASN A 139 11.20 -0.70 -8.91
CA ASN A 139 10.64 -0.19 -7.65
C ASN A 139 9.89 -1.31 -6.95
N GLN A 140 10.47 -1.91 -5.90
CA GLN A 140 9.84 -2.95 -5.08
C GLN A 140 8.78 -2.38 -4.14
N ASN A 141 7.75 -1.84 -4.77
CA ASN A 141 6.70 -1.05 -4.14
C ASN A 141 5.80 -1.91 -3.23
N ILE A 142 5.09 -1.22 -2.35
CA ILE A 142 3.94 -1.75 -1.65
C ILE A 142 2.84 -0.69 -1.63
N ASN A 143 1.66 -1.10 -2.10
CA ASN A 143 0.48 -0.26 -2.16
C ASN A 143 -0.52 -0.57 -1.04
N TYR A 144 -0.12 -1.36 -0.04
CA TYR A 144 -0.99 -1.74 1.07
C TYR A 144 -0.21 -1.59 2.37
N PHE A 145 -0.59 -0.64 3.20
CA PHE A 145 0.06 -0.38 4.48
C PHE A 145 -0.78 -0.91 5.63
N ALA A 146 -0.12 -1.46 6.63
CA ALA A 146 -0.73 -1.74 7.92
C ALA A 146 -1.23 -0.45 8.58
N VAL A 147 -2.32 -0.55 9.33
CA VAL A 147 -2.88 0.57 10.09
C VAL A 147 -2.25 0.58 11.49
N GLN A 148 -1.31 1.50 11.71
CA GLN A 148 -0.63 1.66 13.00
C GLN A 148 -1.41 2.52 14.01
N GLY A 149 -2.43 3.25 13.55
CA GLY A 149 -3.24 4.09 14.42
C GLY A 149 -4.06 5.15 13.72
N GLY A 150 -4.67 6.00 14.54
CA GLY A 150 -5.48 7.14 14.11
C GLY A 150 -5.60 8.19 15.22
N ASN A 151 -6.35 9.26 14.94
CA ASN A 151 -6.56 10.41 15.81
C ASN A 151 -5.25 11.19 16.14
N THR A 152 -5.38 12.27 16.92
CA THR A 152 -4.28 13.14 17.31
C THR A 152 -3.84 12.90 18.75
N VAL A 153 -2.53 12.68 18.89
CA VAL A 153 -1.68 12.87 20.09
C VAL A 153 -1.50 11.68 21.06
N ASP A 154 -2.51 10.88 21.41
CA ASP A 154 -2.28 9.76 22.34
C ASP A 154 -1.58 8.56 21.66
N GLY A 155 -0.25 8.54 21.74
CA GLY A 155 0.62 7.46 21.28
C GLY A 155 1.53 7.80 20.09
N ALA A 156 1.48 9.02 19.58
CA ALA A 156 2.34 9.47 18.48
C ALA A 156 3.76 9.82 18.99
N VAL A 157 4.72 8.87 18.90
CA VAL A 157 6.12 9.16 19.24
C VAL A 157 6.82 9.76 18.01
N THR A 158 7.22 11.03 18.12
CA THR A 158 8.10 11.66 17.14
C THR A 158 9.51 11.12 17.31
N SER A 159 10.12 10.60 16.23
CA SER A 159 11.53 10.19 16.30
C SER A 159 12.40 11.45 16.46
N GLY A 160 13.21 11.49 17.54
CA GLY A 160 13.96 12.65 18.02
C GLY A 160 14.56 13.55 16.93
N GLY A 161 13.99 14.76 16.79
CA GLY A 161 14.52 15.83 15.96
C GLY A 161 13.78 16.11 14.65
N PHE A 162 12.89 15.22 14.19
CA PHE A 162 12.10 15.44 12.97
C PHE A 162 10.60 15.44 13.28
N PRO A 163 9.91 16.59 13.29
CA PRO A 163 8.48 16.71 13.64
C PRO A 163 7.51 16.05 12.63
N GLN A 164 8.02 15.27 11.68
CA GLN A 164 7.29 14.73 10.53
C GLN A 164 7.23 13.20 10.51
N ARG A 165 7.85 12.53 11.50
CA ARG A 165 8.01 11.07 11.55
C ARG A 165 7.21 10.51 12.72
N PHE A 166 6.06 9.89 12.45
CA PHE A 166 5.11 9.47 13.48
C PHE A 166 5.05 7.94 13.63
N ASN A 167 5.25 7.47 14.85
CA ASN A 167 4.90 6.11 15.26
C ASN A 167 3.63 6.19 16.10
N TYR A 168 2.59 5.48 15.69
CA TYR A 168 1.35 5.34 16.45
C TYR A 168 1.32 4.00 17.17
N THR A 169 0.60 3.90 18.28
CA THR A 169 0.49 2.68 19.10
C THR A 169 -0.94 2.29 19.44
N ASN A 170 -1.92 2.98 18.85
CA ASN A 170 -3.35 2.82 19.12
C ASN A 170 -4.11 2.08 17.99
N GLY A 171 -3.45 1.71 16.90
CA GLY A 171 -4.04 0.90 15.82
C GLY A 171 -3.92 -0.60 16.05
N THR A 172 -4.13 -1.36 14.97
CA THR A 172 -4.15 -2.83 14.95
C THR A 172 -2.76 -3.42 14.73
N MET A 173 -1.92 -2.76 13.94
CA MET A 173 -0.58 -3.22 13.59
C MET A 173 0.43 -2.08 13.65
N TYR A 174 1.08 -1.94 14.81
CA TYR A 174 2.12 -0.94 15.05
C TYR A 174 3.44 -1.59 15.51
N LYS A 175 4.47 -0.76 15.72
CA LYS A 175 5.79 -1.16 16.22
C LYS A 175 5.68 -2.11 17.41
N GLY A 176 6.20 -3.34 17.27
CA GLY A 176 6.29 -4.31 18.36
C GLY A 176 4.94 -4.78 18.94
N SER A 177 3.84 -4.52 18.24
CA SER A 177 2.50 -4.85 18.71
C SER A 177 2.24 -6.37 18.83
N ARG A 178 1.27 -6.71 19.68
CA ARG A 178 0.83 -8.09 20.01
C ARG A 178 -0.70 -8.07 20.19
N ILE A 179 -1.41 -7.64 19.16
CA ILE A 179 -2.86 -7.40 19.23
C ILE A 179 -3.62 -8.68 18.86
N ARG A 180 -4.56 -9.09 19.70
CA ARG A 180 -5.55 -10.14 19.42
C ARG A 180 -6.76 -9.52 18.75
N LEU A 181 -7.49 -10.29 17.95
CA LEU A 181 -8.77 -9.80 17.41
C LEU A 181 -9.77 -9.42 18.51
N THR A 182 -9.68 -10.06 19.68
CA THR A 182 -10.48 -9.74 20.87
C THR A 182 -10.11 -8.40 21.52
N ASP A 183 -8.93 -7.84 21.22
CA ASP A 183 -8.47 -6.56 21.76
C ASP A 183 -9.02 -5.36 20.95
N ILE A 184 -9.78 -5.63 19.88
CA ILE A 184 -10.41 -4.65 19.01
C ILE A 184 -11.84 -4.40 19.53
N THR A 185 -11.96 -3.54 20.54
CA THR A 185 -13.23 -3.30 21.25
C THR A 185 -14.19 -2.39 20.49
N ASP A 186 -13.70 -1.59 19.53
CA ASP A 186 -14.53 -0.69 18.71
C ASP A 186 -15.28 -1.46 17.58
N GLY A 187 -15.06 -2.78 17.50
CA GLY A 187 -15.73 -3.69 16.59
C GLY A 187 -14.87 -4.04 15.37
N THR A 188 -14.72 -5.33 15.10
CA THR A 188 -13.90 -5.82 13.98
C THR A 188 -14.42 -5.38 12.61
N THR A 189 -15.71 -5.06 12.50
CA THR A 189 -16.37 -4.58 11.29
C THR A 189 -16.18 -3.08 11.03
N ASN A 190 -15.50 -2.36 11.93
CA ASN A 190 -15.33 -0.90 11.85
C ASN A 190 -13.86 -0.46 11.94
N THR A 191 -12.98 -1.30 12.51
CA THR A 191 -11.55 -1.00 12.61
C THR A 191 -10.78 -1.45 11.36
N PHE A 192 -9.94 -0.58 10.82
CA PHE A 192 -9.08 -0.89 9.69
C PHE A 192 -7.86 -1.74 10.10
N LEU A 193 -7.51 -2.72 9.27
CA LEU A 193 -6.27 -3.51 9.35
C LEU A 193 -5.21 -3.00 8.38
N VAL A 194 -5.57 -2.92 7.10
CA VAL A 194 -4.66 -2.60 5.99
C VAL A 194 -5.38 -1.65 5.05
N GLY A 195 -4.72 -0.56 4.68
CA GLY A 195 -5.24 0.42 3.73
C GLY A 195 -4.37 0.54 2.50
N GLU A 196 -4.96 0.91 1.38
CA GLU A 196 -4.22 1.25 0.19
C GLU A 196 -3.36 2.51 0.39
N THR A 197 -2.15 2.51 -0.18
CA THR A 197 -1.24 3.65 -0.19
C THR A 197 -0.58 3.85 -1.55
N ARG A 198 -0.16 5.08 -1.82
CA ARG A 198 0.69 5.47 -2.95
C ARG A 198 1.90 6.28 -2.51
N TYR A 199 2.28 6.19 -1.23
CA TYR A 199 3.22 7.12 -0.59
C TYR A 199 4.52 6.47 -0.12
N MET A 200 4.75 5.18 -0.41
CA MET A 200 5.98 4.50 -0.06
C MET A 200 7.21 5.24 -0.61
N ALA A 201 8.27 5.41 0.19
CA ALA A 201 9.52 6.01 -0.27
C ALA A 201 10.25 5.09 -1.27
N LEU A 202 10.25 5.48 -2.56
CA LEU A 202 10.86 4.73 -3.66
C LEU A 202 12.24 5.28 -4.04
N LYS A 203 12.98 4.53 -4.87
CA LYS A 203 14.37 4.80 -5.23
C LYS A 203 14.61 6.20 -5.83
N GLY A 204 13.69 6.69 -6.64
CA GLY A 204 13.78 8.03 -7.24
C GLY A 204 13.33 9.16 -6.30
N GLY A 205 12.67 8.82 -5.19
CA GLY A 205 12.20 9.77 -4.20
C GLY A 205 13.36 10.52 -3.57
N CYS A 206 13.33 11.85 -3.72
CA CYS A 206 14.16 12.89 -3.07
C CYS A 206 15.13 13.71 -3.94
N ASN A 207 15.15 13.54 -5.27
CA ASN A 207 15.82 14.43 -6.24
C ASN A 207 17.10 15.15 -5.73
N GLY A 208 18.06 14.40 -5.17
CA GLY A 208 19.32 14.93 -4.62
C GLY A 208 19.23 15.68 -3.28
N ALA A 209 18.06 16.19 -2.88
CA ALA A 209 17.83 16.92 -1.62
C ALA A 209 18.13 16.09 -0.36
N CYS A 210 18.17 14.77 -0.52
CA CYS A 210 18.46 13.83 0.54
C CYS A 210 19.78 13.07 0.35
N ALA A 211 20.63 13.41 -0.63
CA ALA A 211 21.86 12.66 -0.96
C ALA A 211 21.66 11.12 -1.08
N GLY A 212 20.46 10.66 -1.42
CA GLY A 212 20.10 9.24 -1.36
C GLY A 212 19.76 8.74 0.06
N ILE A 213 19.00 9.47 0.88
CA ILE A 213 18.27 8.88 2.03
C ILE A 213 17.41 7.71 1.52
N TYR A 214 17.93 6.50 1.72
CA TYR A 214 17.24 5.28 2.11
C TYR A 214 15.85 5.05 1.49
N TRP A 215 15.75 4.60 0.24
CA TRP A 215 14.49 4.04 -0.25
C TRP A 215 14.20 2.67 0.39
N GLY A 216 12.92 2.33 0.48
CA GLY A 216 12.47 1.05 1.01
C GLY A 216 12.06 0.05 -0.09
N SER A 217 11.72 -1.15 0.36
CA SER A 217 10.91 -2.14 -0.35
C SER A 217 9.66 -2.47 0.46
N TRP A 218 8.76 -3.27 -0.11
CA TRP A 218 7.70 -3.96 0.64
C TRP A 218 8.20 -4.74 1.86
N ALA A 219 9.48 -5.13 1.89
CA ALA A 219 10.11 -5.88 2.97
C ALA A 219 11.04 -5.03 3.86
N SER A 220 11.03 -3.70 3.72
CA SER A 220 11.90 -2.84 4.52
C SER A 220 11.22 -2.33 5.80
N THR A 221 12.06 -1.94 6.75
CA THR A 221 11.83 -1.09 7.92
C THR A 221 12.86 0.03 7.87
N TYR A 222 12.55 1.24 8.33
CA TYR A 222 13.52 2.33 8.29
C TYR A 222 14.21 2.54 9.64
N TYR A 223 15.54 2.63 9.61
CA TYR A 223 16.37 2.95 10.77
C TYR A 223 17.53 3.87 10.37
N THR A 224 17.59 5.07 10.95
CA THR A 224 18.73 5.99 10.75
C THR A 224 19.07 6.74 12.02
N GLY A 225 20.29 6.59 12.53
CA GLY A 225 20.80 7.40 13.65
C GLY A 225 19.91 7.38 14.92
N GLY A 226 19.19 6.27 15.17
CA GLY A 226 18.24 6.13 16.28
C GLY A 226 16.78 6.48 15.94
N GLY A 227 16.49 7.03 14.76
CA GLY A 227 15.12 7.28 14.29
C GLY A 227 14.52 6.04 13.62
N GLN A 228 13.50 5.45 14.25
CA GLN A 228 12.76 4.29 13.74
C GLN A 228 11.44 4.72 13.12
N MET A 229 11.14 4.19 11.92
CA MET A 229 9.86 4.42 11.25
C MET A 229 9.35 3.16 10.57
N PRO A 230 8.03 2.89 10.62
CA PRO A 230 7.43 1.91 9.75
C PRO A 230 7.45 2.43 8.31
N THR A 231 7.99 1.64 7.38
CA THR A 231 7.92 1.91 5.93
C THR A 231 6.78 1.15 5.24
N THR A 232 6.06 0.34 6.01
CA THR A 232 4.94 -0.50 5.55
C THR A 232 3.69 -0.31 6.41
N ALA A 233 3.63 0.77 7.20
CA ALA A 233 2.46 1.12 8.01
C ALA A 233 2.22 2.62 8.02
N ALA A 234 0.95 3.02 8.10
CA ALA A 234 0.50 4.40 8.20
C ALA A 234 -0.62 4.55 9.23
N ALA A 235 -0.83 5.78 9.66
CA ALA A 235 -1.98 6.16 10.47
C ALA A 235 -3.05 6.84 9.63
N THR A 236 -4.30 6.75 10.06
CA THR A 236 -5.45 7.47 9.48
C THR A 236 -5.49 8.94 9.96
N ARG A 237 -4.33 9.61 10.03
CA ARG A 237 -4.24 10.98 10.56
C ARG A 237 -4.73 12.01 9.55
N ASP A 238 -4.09 12.04 8.38
CA ASP A 238 -4.37 13.00 7.33
C ASP A 238 -5.42 12.43 6.37
N PRO A 239 -6.27 13.29 5.76
CA PRO A 239 -7.28 12.84 4.82
C PRO A 239 -6.69 12.05 3.65
N ILE A 240 -7.48 11.08 3.16
CA ILE A 240 -7.13 10.22 2.03
C ILE A 240 -6.75 11.09 0.83
N ASN A 241 -5.65 10.73 0.15
CA ASN A 241 -5.16 11.42 -1.05
C ASN A 241 -4.83 12.92 -0.90
N SER A 242 -4.78 13.46 0.32
CA SER A 242 -4.56 14.90 0.57
C SER A 242 -3.20 15.46 0.10
N SER A 243 -2.18 14.60 -0.04
CA SER A 243 -0.88 15.00 -0.58
C SER A 243 -0.73 14.69 -2.06
N THR A 244 -0.27 15.65 -2.86
CA THR A 244 0.01 15.49 -4.30
C THR A 244 1.41 14.95 -4.61
N ILE A 245 2.19 14.61 -3.58
CA ILE A 245 3.57 14.12 -3.68
C ILE A 245 3.64 12.84 -4.54
N ASP A 246 4.62 12.78 -5.44
CA ASP A 246 4.96 11.58 -6.20
C ASP A 246 6.14 10.86 -5.50
N PRO A 247 5.94 9.63 -4.98
CA PRO A 247 6.99 8.87 -4.32
C PRO A 247 8.22 8.57 -5.18
N ASN A 248 8.10 8.65 -6.50
CA ASN A 248 9.18 8.36 -7.42
C ASN A 248 10.15 9.53 -7.63
N VAL A 249 9.80 10.74 -7.17
CA VAL A 249 10.67 11.93 -7.33
C VAL A 249 10.76 12.79 -6.07
N ASN A 250 9.74 12.77 -5.22
CA ASN A 250 9.65 13.62 -4.03
C ASN A 250 9.98 12.86 -2.74
N TYR A 251 10.30 13.61 -1.68
CA TYR A 251 10.50 13.07 -0.33
C TYR A 251 9.14 12.75 0.31
N THR A 252 8.86 11.47 0.59
CA THR A 252 7.56 11.02 1.12
C THR A 252 7.54 10.67 2.60
N PHE A 253 8.68 10.69 3.30
CA PHE A 253 8.75 10.21 4.69
C PHE A 253 7.78 10.92 5.64
N GLU A 254 7.49 12.18 5.36
CA GLU A 254 6.54 13.00 6.13
C GLU A 254 5.09 12.57 5.96
N VAL A 255 4.75 12.06 4.78
CA VAL A 255 3.39 11.72 4.39
C VAL A 255 3.11 10.22 4.53
N GLN A 256 4.10 9.38 4.27
CA GLN A 256 3.93 7.93 4.22
C GLN A 256 3.43 7.32 5.53
N THR A 257 3.75 7.92 6.69
CA THR A 257 3.37 7.37 8.00
C THR A 257 2.04 7.90 8.52
N ARG A 258 1.45 8.88 7.84
CA ARG A 258 0.29 9.64 8.34
C ARG A 258 -0.93 9.64 7.41
N MET A 259 -0.82 9.04 6.22
CA MET A 259 -1.91 9.03 5.27
C MET A 259 -1.97 7.76 4.44
N PHE A 260 -3.18 7.44 4.02
CA PHE A 260 -3.52 6.44 3.03
C PHE A 260 -3.99 7.11 1.74
N GLY A 261 -4.04 6.36 0.66
CA GLY A 261 -4.43 6.89 -0.64
C GLY A 261 -4.24 5.88 -1.75
N SER A 262 -4.92 6.08 -2.87
CA SER A 262 -4.75 5.24 -4.06
C SER A 262 -4.73 6.10 -5.32
N ARG A 263 -4.42 5.47 -6.45
CA ARG A 263 -4.59 6.09 -7.77
C ARG A 263 -6.01 5.94 -8.32
N HIS A 264 -6.89 5.26 -7.58
CA HIS A 264 -8.30 5.14 -7.93
C HIS A 264 -9.02 6.49 -7.73
N PHE A 265 -10.07 6.70 -8.50
CA PHE A 265 -10.87 7.91 -8.39
C PHE A 265 -11.68 7.94 -7.08
N GLY A 266 -11.47 8.98 -6.28
CA GLY A 266 -12.36 9.39 -5.18
C GLY A 266 -12.21 8.63 -3.87
N GLY A 267 -11.14 7.87 -3.67
CA GLY A 267 -10.95 7.08 -2.44
C GLY A 267 -9.85 6.03 -2.52
N CYS A 268 -9.85 5.15 -1.53
CA CYS A 268 -8.99 3.98 -1.50
C CYS A 268 -9.67 2.85 -0.71
N HIS A 269 -9.21 1.62 -0.91
CA HIS A 269 -9.74 0.47 -0.21
C HIS A 269 -9.05 0.26 1.13
N PHE A 270 -9.83 -0.23 2.09
CA PHE A 270 -9.35 -0.72 3.38
C PHE A 270 -9.89 -2.13 3.62
N ALA A 271 -9.02 -3.01 4.10
CA ALA A 271 -9.41 -4.23 4.77
C ALA A 271 -9.73 -3.91 6.24
N LEU A 272 -10.85 -4.41 6.73
CA LEU A 272 -11.28 -4.30 8.11
C LEU A 272 -10.86 -5.53 8.93
N ALA A 273 -10.95 -5.42 10.26
CA ALA A 273 -10.54 -6.46 11.20
C ALA A 273 -11.37 -7.74 11.16
N ASP A 274 -12.54 -7.72 10.52
CA ASP A 274 -13.34 -8.90 10.17
C ASP A 274 -12.95 -9.54 8.83
N GLY A 275 -11.96 -8.97 8.15
CA GLY A 275 -11.48 -9.39 6.84
C GLY A 275 -12.35 -8.93 5.67
N SER A 276 -13.39 -8.13 5.89
CA SER A 276 -14.12 -7.47 4.80
C SER A 276 -13.28 -6.36 4.17
N VAL A 277 -13.58 -6.00 2.92
CA VAL A 277 -12.89 -4.90 2.21
C VAL A 277 -13.93 -3.87 1.80
N ARG A 278 -13.65 -2.60 2.11
CA ARG A 278 -14.53 -1.47 1.77
C ARG A 278 -13.74 -0.40 1.03
N PHE A 279 -14.42 0.27 0.11
CA PHE A 279 -13.89 1.47 -0.51
C PHE A 279 -14.31 2.69 0.30
N VAL A 280 -13.33 3.40 0.83
CA VAL A 280 -13.53 4.59 1.65
C VAL A 280 -13.30 5.82 0.79
N ARG A 281 -14.30 6.71 0.77
CA ARG A 281 -14.25 7.93 -0.04
C ARG A 281 -13.32 8.97 0.58
N GLU A 282 -12.70 9.79 -0.26
CA GLU A 282 -11.91 10.96 0.19
C GLU A 282 -12.74 11.98 0.97
N SER A 283 -14.05 12.00 0.75
CA SER A 283 -15.02 12.88 1.43
C SER A 283 -15.49 12.36 2.79
N ILE A 284 -14.92 11.25 3.30
CA ILE A 284 -15.25 10.74 4.63
C ILE A 284 -14.97 11.81 5.70
N ASP A 285 -15.82 11.87 6.73
CA ASP A 285 -15.56 12.74 7.88
C ASP A 285 -14.22 12.36 8.53
N SER A 286 -13.39 13.38 8.80
CA SER A 286 -12.03 13.14 9.29
C SER A 286 -12.01 12.51 10.68
N ALA A 287 -12.99 12.78 11.54
CA ALA A 287 -13.05 12.16 12.86
C ALA A 287 -13.44 10.68 12.74
N VAL A 288 -14.42 10.35 11.89
CA VAL A 288 -14.79 8.95 11.61
C VAL A 288 -13.62 8.17 11.02
N TYR A 289 -12.91 8.74 10.05
CA TYR A 289 -11.74 8.13 9.45
C TYR A 289 -10.59 7.91 10.45
N GLN A 290 -10.35 8.89 11.31
CA GLN A 290 -9.35 8.80 12.36
C GLN A 290 -9.70 7.71 13.39
N SER A 291 -10.94 7.65 13.86
CA SER A 291 -11.38 6.64 14.81
C SER A 291 -11.45 5.23 14.19
N ALA A 292 -11.73 5.08 12.89
CA ALA A 292 -11.63 3.79 12.21
C ALA A 292 -10.18 3.22 12.19
N GLY A 293 -9.16 4.07 12.39
CA GLY A 293 -7.77 3.65 12.55
C GLY A 293 -7.36 3.31 13.98
N THR A 294 -8.21 3.54 14.97
CA THR A 294 -7.99 3.16 16.38
C THR A 294 -8.71 1.85 16.69
N ARG A 295 -8.11 1.03 17.57
CA ARG A 295 -8.66 -0.28 17.93
C ARG A 295 -9.63 -0.25 19.12
N ALA A 296 -9.42 0.72 20.01
CA ALA A 296 -10.06 0.81 21.31
C ALA A 296 -10.07 2.27 21.81
N ASP A 297 -10.75 3.15 21.08
CA ASP A 297 -11.01 4.52 21.53
C ASP A 297 -12.27 4.62 22.42
N GLY A 298 -13.12 3.59 22.44
CA GLY A 298 -14.32 3.55 23.26
C GLY A 298 -15.40 4.55 22.82
N LEU A 299 -15.25 5.15 21.64
CA LEU A 299 -16.20 6.11 21.08
C LEU A 299 -17.18 5.39 20.15
N PRO A 300 -18.48 5.79 20.13
CA PRO A 300 -19.42 5.28 19.14
C PRO A 300 -19.02 5.78 17.75
N LEU A 301 -18.55 4.86 16.91
CA LEU A 301 -18.25 5.13 15.51
C LEU A 301 -19.55 5.39 14.74
N GLY A 302 -19.72 6.61 14.22
CA GLY A 302 -20.69 6.87 13.15
C GLY A 302 -20.30 6.04 11.93
N GLY A 303 -21.23 5.27 11.37
CA GLY A 303 -20.93 4.25 10.35
C GLY A 303 -20.02 4.73 9.21
N VAL A 304 -19.06 3.89 8.85
CA VAL A 304 -18.23 4.02 7.64
C VAL A 304 -19.07 3.55 6.43
N GLU A 305 -19.92 4.44 5.91
CA GLU A 305 -20.70 4.27 4.66
C GLU A 305 -20.30 5.28 3.57
#